data_AF-A0A061HVG7-F1
#
_entry.id   AF-A0A061HVG7-F1
#
_cell.length_a   1.000
_cell.length_b   1.000
_cell.length_c   1.000
_cell.angle_alpha   90.00
_cell.angle_beta   90.00
_cell.angle_gamma   90.00
#
_symmetry.space_group_name_H-M   'P 1'
#
loop_
_entity.id
_entity.type
_entity.pdbx_description
1 polymer ?
#
loop_
_entity_poly.entity_id
_entity_poly.type
_entity_poly.pdbx_seq_one_letter_code
_entity_poly.pdbx_strand_id
1 'polypeptide(L)'
;MLILGSMFSLAEPVLTIAAALSVQSPFTRSAQSNLDCATARRPLESDQGDPFTLFNVFNAWVQVKSERSRNSRKWCRRRGVEEHRLYEMANLRRQFK
;
A
#
# COMPACT_ATOMS: atom_id res chain seq x y z
N MET A 1 -2.06 -11.11 15.28
CA MET A 1 -2.77 -10.25 14.30
C MET A 1 -3.77 -11.04 13.44
N LEU A 2 -3.40 -12.17 12.83
CA LEU A 2 -4.34 -12.95 11.98
C LEU A 2 -5.55 -13.56 12.72
N ILE A 3 -5.38 -13.99 13.97
CA ILE A 3 -6.45 -14.60 14.80
C ILE A 3 -7.58 -13.62 15.11
N LEU A 4 -7.26 -12.34 15.30
CA LEU A 4 -8.27 -11.29 15.53
C LEU A 4 -9.02 -10.92 14.23
N GLY A 5 -8.34 -10.95 13.08
CA GLY A 5 -8.95 -10.63 11.78
C GLY A 5 -9.98 -11.66 11.31
N SER A 6 -9.78 -12.94 11.62
CA SER A 6 -10.74 -14.01 11.30
C SER A 6 -11.99 -13.99 12.19
N MET A 7 -11.89 -13.47 13.42
CA MET A 7 -13.04 -13.36 14.33
C MET A 7 -14.00 -12.21 14.00
N PHE A 8 -13.55 -11.18 13.27
CA PHE A 8 -14.33 -9.96 13.01
C PHE A 8 -14.72 -9.73 11.54
N SER A 9 -14.59 -10.73 10.65
CA SER A 9 -14.78 -10.55 9.20
C SER A 9 -13.89 -9.45 8.58
N LEU A 10 -12.81 -9.07 9.28
CA LEU A 10 -11.81 -8.07 8.89
C LEU A 10 -10.52 -8.74 8.41
N ALA A 11 -10.62 -9.98 7.95
CA ALA A 11 -9.46 -10.75 7.49
C ALA A 11 -8.72 -9.99 6.38
N GLU A 12 -9.42 -9.39 5.42
CA GLU A 12 -8.76 -8.76 4.27
C GLU A 12 -7.91 -7.50 4.61
N PRO A 13 -8.38 -6.54 5.43
CA PRO A 13 -7.55 -5.44 5.89
C PRO A 13 -6.35 -5.91 6.72
N VAL A 14 -6.56 -6.85 7.64
CA VAL A 14 -5.50 -7.37 8.51
C VAL A 14 -4.44 -8.14 7.71
N LEU A 15 -4.85 -8.95 6.73
CA LEU A 15 -3.94 -9.66 5.83
C LEU A 15 -3.13 -8.68 4.97
N THR A 16 -3.75 -7.58 4.53
CA THR A 16 -3.07 -6.54 3.75
C THR A 16 -2.04 -5.80 4.59
N ILE A 17 -2.38 -5.43 5.83
CA ILE A 17 -1.44 -4.78 6.77
C ILE A 17 -0.31 -5.76 7.14
N ALA A 18 -0.62 -7.02 7.44
CA ALA A 18 0.38 -8.04 7.73
C ALA A 18 1.36 -8.24 6.57
N ALA A 19 0.85 -8.27 5.32
CA ALA A 19 1.70 -8.37 4.13
C ALA A 19 2.54 -7.10 3.95
N ALA A 20 1.97 -5.92 4.19
CA ALA A 20 2.68 -4.64 4.13
C ALA A 20 3.88 -4.59 5.09
N LEU A 21 3.69 -5.08 6.31
CA LEU A 21 4.72 -5.09 7.36
C LEU A 21 5.79 -6.18 7.16
N SER A 22 5.48 -7.18 6.32
CA SER A 22 6.39 -8.30 6.03
C SER A 22 7.28 -8.03 4.81
N VAL A 23 7.01 -6.98 4.04
CA VAL A 23 7.82 -6.51 2.91
C VAL A 23 8.61 -5.28 3.34
N GLN A 24 9.75 -5.04 2.70
CA GLN A 24 10.43 -3.75 2.83
C GLN A 24 9.49 -2.61 2.44
N SER A 25 9.54 -1.50 3.18
CA SER A 25 8.67 -0.35 2.96
C SER A 25 8.65 0.08 1.48
N PRO A 26 7.47 0.26 0.87
CA PRO A 26 7.34 0.67 -0.53
C PRO A 26 7.66 2.15 -0.74
N PHE A 27 7.92 2.92 0.32
CA PHE A 27 8.25 4.35 0.21
C PHE A 27 9.74 4.56 0.00
N THR A 28 10.11 5.26 -1.08
CA THR A 28 11.51 5.59 -1.33
C THR A 28 11.99 6.74 -0.44
N ARG A 29 13.25 6.68 0.04
CA ARG A 29 13.88 7.79 0.77
C ARG A 29 13.98 9.06 -0.08
N SER A 30 14.17 8.92 -1.39
CA SER A 30 14.20 10.05 -2.33
C SER A 30 12.86 10.78 -2.46
N ALA A 31 11.74 10.12 -2.12
CA ALA A 31 10.44 10.76 -2.14
C ALA A 31 10.16 11.59 -0.89
N GLN A 32 10.89 11.36 0.20
CA GLN A 32 10.76 12.16 1.43
C GLN A 32 11.34 13.57 1.24
N SER A 33 12.31 13.74 0.33
CA SER A 33 12.86 15.06 -0.02
C SER A 33 12.11 15.76 -1.15
N ASN A 34 11.17 15.07 -1.83
CA ASN A 34 10.43 15.62 -2.96
C ASN A 34 9.03 16.08 -2.51
N LEU A 35 8.83 17.40 -2.47
CA LEU A 35 7.58 18.05 -2.08
C LEU A 35 6.38 17.64 -2.94
N ASP A 36 6.58 17.39 -4.23
CA ASP A 36 5.51 16.96 -5.14
C ASP A 36 5.04 15.55 -4.80
N CYS A 37 5.99 14.66 -4.50
CA CYS A 37 5.69 13.30 -4.06
C CYS A 37 4.94 13.29 -2.72
N ALA A 38 5.39 14.10 -1.76
CA ALA A 38 4.73 14.26 -0.47
C ALA A 38 3.30 14.80 -0.63
N THR A 39 3.11 15.83 -1.45
CA THR A 39 1.80 16.43 -1.71
C THR A 39 0.84 15.43 -2.38
N ALA A 40 1.32 14.66 -3.35
CA ALA A 40 0.53 13.63 -4.03
C ALA A 40 0.19 12.42 -3.13
N ARG A 41 1.02 12.15 -2.11
CA ARG A 41 0.82 11.06 -1.15
C ARG A 41 -0.05 11.47 0.04
N ARG A 42 -0.04 12.74 0.45
CA ARG A 42 -0.81 13.29 1.58
C ARG A 42 -2.27 12.81 1.67
N PRO A 43 -3.05 12.67 0.58
CA PRO A 43 -4.43 12.17 0.67
C PRO A 43 -4.56 10.70 1.11
N LEU A 44 -3.47 9.93 1.07
CA LEU A 44 -3.42 8.52 1.44
C LEU A 44 -2.80 8.31 2.83
N GLU A 45 -2.20 9.35 3.40
CA GLU A 45 -1.62 9.33 4.75
C GLU A 45 -2.75 9.22 5.78
N SER A 46 -2.48 8.46 6.84
CA SER A 46 -3.43 8.21 7.92
C SER A 46 -2.84 8.68 9.24
N ASP A 47 -3.66 9.40 10.02
CA ASP A 47 -3.32 9.84 11.37
C ASP A 47 -3.16 8.65 12.35
N GLN A 48 -3.62 7.46 11.95
CA GLN A 48 -3.46 6.21 12.71
C GLN A 48 -2.09 5.54 12.49
N GLY A 49 -1.23 6.15 11.67
CA GLY A 49 0.15 5.75 11.45
C GLY A 49 0.44 5.02 10.14
N ASP A 50 1.69 4.61 9.99
CA ASP A 50 2.23 4.02 8.76
C ASP A 50 1.50 2.75 8.29
N PRO A 51 1.06 1.81 9.16
CA PRO A 51 0.34 0.62 8.70
C PRO A 51 -0.96 0.94 7.95
N PHE A 52 -1.70 1.97 8.41
CA PHE A 52 -2.93 2.42 7.76
C PHE A 52 -2.65 3.22 6.49
N THR A 53 -1.58 4.01 6.47
CA THR A 53 -1.09 4.67 5.25
C THR A 53 -0.72 3.64 4.17
N LEU A 54 -0.01 2.57 4.55
CA LEU A 54 0.35 1.48 3.63
C LEU A 54 -0.89 0.75 3.09
N PHE A 55 -1.88 0.52 3.94
CA PHE A 55 -3.16 -0.07 3.53
C PHE A 55 -3.89 0.82 2.51
N ASN A 56 -3.98 2.13 2.76
CA ASN A 56 -4.60 3.09 1.85
C ASN A 56 -3.89 3.13 0.49
N VAL A 57 -2.55 3.17 0.50
CA VAL A 57 -1.72 3.14 -0.72
C VAL A 57 -1.95 1.86 -1.51
N PHE A 58 -1.96 0.70 -0.86
CA PHE A 58 -2.21 -0.58 -1.52
C PHE A 58 -3.60 -0.62 -2.16
N ASN A 59 -4.65 -0.22 -1.45
CA ASN A 59 -6.01 -0.20 -1.99
C ASN A 59 -6.14 0.76 -3.17
N ALA A 60 -5.60 1.98 -3.05
CA ALA A 60 -5.63 2.95 -4.14
C ALA A 60 -4.88 2.43 -5.39
N TRP A 61 -3.75 1.74 -5.20
CA TRP A 61 -3.03 1.11 -6.30
C TRP A 61 -3.84 -0.01 -6.97
N VAL A 62 -4.53 -0.85 -6.20
CA VAL A 62 -5.43 -1.89 -6.75
C VAL A 62 -6.54 -1.25 -7.59
N GLN A 63 -7.14 -0.15 -7.14
CA GLN A 63 -8.17 0.57 -7.90
C GLN A 63 -7.61 1.12 -9.23
N VAL A 64 -6.45 1.79 -9.18
CA VAL A 64 -5.77 2.29 -10.39
C VAL A 64 -5.46 1.17 -11.39
N LYS A 65 -5.12 -0.03 -10.90
CA LYS A 65 -4.88 -1.20 -11.77
C LYS A 65 -6.15 -1.76 -12.38
N SER A 66 -7.29 -1.61 -11.72
CA SER A 66 -8.59 -2.03 -12.27
C SER A 66 -9.07 -1.10 -13.39
N GLU A 67 -8.72 0.19 -13.30
CA GLU A 67 -8.95 1.19 -14.34
C GLU A 67 -7.99 0.97 -15.52
N ARG A 68 -8.40 0.20 -16.54
CA ARG A 68 -7.61 -0.18 -17.74
C ARG A 68 -6.85 0.96 -18.45
N SER A 69 -7.18 2.22 -18.19
CA SER A 69 -6.61 3.41 -18.83
C SER A 69 -5.43 4.05 -18.07
N ARG A 70 -5.24 3.77 -16.76
CA ARG A 70 -4.22 4.46 -15.96
C ARG A 70 -2.96 3.63 -15.75
N ASN A 71 -1.82 4.21 -16.12
CA ASN A 71 -0.51 3.60 -15.92
C ASN A 71 -0.13 3.61 -14.42
N SER A 72 -0.29 2.45 -13.76
CA SER A 72 0.02 2.24 -12.35
C SER A 72 1.48 2.61 -12.00
N ARG A 73 2.45 2.36 -12.89
CA ARG A 73 3.85 2.82 -12.71
C ARG A 73 3.94 4.33 -12.55
N LYS A 74 3.22 5.09 -13.38
CA LYS A 74 3.20 6.55 -13.31
C LYS A 74 2.55 7.03 -12.02
N TRP A 75 1.49 6.35 -11.58
CA TRP A 75 0.82 6.64 -10.31
C TRP A 75 1.75 6.41 -9.11
N CYS A 76 2.50 5.30 -9.09
CA CYS A 76 3.46 4.97 -8.05
C CYS A 76 4.62 5.98 -8.01
N ARG A 77 5.23 6.30 -9.17
CA ARG A 77 6.33 7.26 -9.27
C ARG A 77 5.95 8.65 -8.73
N ARG A 78 4.75 9.14 -9.05
CA ARG A 78 4.24 10.44 -8.56
C ARG A 78 4.10 10.51 -7.04
N ARG A 79 4.05 9.37 -6.35
CA ARG A 79 3.88 9.29 -4.89
C ARG A 79 5.11 8.74 -4.19
N GLY A 80 6.22 8.54 -4.92
CA GLY A 80 7.42 7.97 -4.33
C GLY A 80 7.26 6.51 -3.88
N VAL A 81 6.39 5.77 -4.56
CA VAL A 81 6.07 4.39 -4.22
C VAL A 81 6.78 3.46 -5.21
N GLU A 82 7.45 2.44 -4.69
CA GLU A 82 8.01 1.36 -5.49
C GLU A 82 6.93 0.35 -5.83
N GLU A 83 6.52 0.31 -7.10
CA GLU A 83 5.45 -0.60 -7.52
C GLU A 83 5.80 -2.07 -7.29
N HIS A 84 7.08 -2.43 -7.43
CA HIS A 84 7.55 -3.79 -7.17
C HIS A 84 7.17 -4.28 -5.76
N ARG A 85 7.32 -3.43 -4.74
CA ARG A 85 6.97 -3.75 -3.35
C ARG A 85 5.47 -3.99 -3.18
N LEU A 86 4.63 -3.25 -3.91
CA LEU A 86 3.18 -3.49 -3.90
C LEU A 86 2.81 -4.84 -4.50
N TYR A 87 3.54 -5.31 -5.53
CA TYR A 87 3.36 -6.66 -6.04
C TYR A 87 3.80 -7.73 -5.03
N GLU A 88 4.92 -7.53 -4.33
CA GLU A 88 5.35 -8.43 -3.25
C GLU A 88 4.29 -8.52 -2.15
N MET A 89 3.73 -7.37 -1.73
CA MET A 89 2.62 -7.33 -0.78
C MET A 89 1.41 -8.11 -1.27
N ALA A 90 1.03 -7.95 -2.54
CA ALA A 90 -0.11 -8.67 -3.13
C ALA A 90 0.14 -10.19 -3.16
N ASN A 91 1.36 -10.61 -3.48
CA ASN A 91 1.76 -12.02 -3.50
C ASN A 91 1.75 -12.63 -2.10
N LEU A 92 2.27 -11.94 -1.08
CA LEU A 92 2.23 -12.39 0.31
C LEU A 92 0.81 -12.42 0.86
N ARG A 93 -0.01 -11.40 0.57
CA ARG A 93 -1.42 -11.39 0.97
C ARG A 93 -2.17 -12.62 0.43
N ARG A 94 -1.85 -13.07 -0.79
CA ARG A 94 -2.41 -14.30 -1.37
C ARG A 94 -1.94 -15.56 -0.64
N GLN A 95 -0.71 -15.59 -0.12
CA GLN A 95 -0.18 -16.73 0.64
C GLN A 95 -0.74 -16.81 2.07
N PHE A 96 -1.17 -15.68 2.63
CA PHE A 96 -1.79 -15.64 3.96
C PHE A 96 -3.28 -16.03 3.95
N LYS A 97 -3.91 -16.08 2.77
CA LYS A 97 -5.26 -16.63 2.58
C LYS A 97 -5.18 -18.15 2.46
#